data_AF-A0A7U9MVR6-F1
#
_entry.id   AF-A0A7U9MVR6-F1
#
_cell.length_a   1.000
_cell.length_b   1.000
_cell.length_c   1.000
_cell.angle_alpha   90.00
_cell.angle_beta   90.00
_cell.angle_gamma   90.00
#
_symmetry.space_group_name_H-M   'P 1'
#
loop_
_entity.id
_entity.type
_entity.pdbx_description
1 polymer ?
#
loop_
_entity_poly.entity_id
_entity_poly.type
_entity_poly.pdbx_seq_one_letter_code
_entity_poly.pdbx_strand_id
1 'polypeptide(L)'
;MKKELMLIGEIADFFGVSRKAIRLYEKKGIIKPVEVDAQNGYRYYSAAQVQQLNALLELKALGFSLEEIKSVLDGDTTKEGLQEALAKKRQAWQEAMETARYKSACLENILSNLRNSRDADKLTELTDDERAWLLVKMVCIEDVRAQKALSEALWL
;
A
#
# COMPACT_ATOMS: atom_id res chain seq x y z
N MET A 1 -41.62 -13.19 4.33
CA MET A 1 -40.76 -12.00 4.16
C MET A 1 -40.17 -12.06 2.75
N LYS A 2 -40.38 -11.05 1.90
CA LYS A 2 -39.69 -10.98 0.60
C LYS A 2 -38.19 -11.01 0.87
N LYS A 3 -37.47 -11.97 0.29
CA LYS A 3 -36.00 -11.91 0.24
C LYS A 3 -35.67 -10.66 -0.58
N GLU A 4 -35.17 -9.61 0.07
CA GLU A 4 -34.56 -8.49 -0.65
C GLU A 4 -33.29 -9.04 -1.29
N LEU A 5 -33.43 -9.41 -2.57
CA LEU A 5 -32.34 -9.84 -3.41
C LEU A 5 -31.78 -8.62 -4.13
N MET A 6 -30.46 -8.52 -4.15
CA MET A 6 -29.74 -7.47 -4.87
C MET A 6 -29.18 -8.04 -6.17
N LEU A 7 -29.29 -7.29 -7.25
CA LEU A 7 -28.58 -7.56 -8.49
C LEU A 7 -27.07 -7.38 -8.29
N ILE A 8 -26.27 -8.00 -9.17
CA ILE A 8 -24.81 -7.82 -9.15
C ILE A 8 -24.36 -6.36 -9.23
N GLY A 9 -25.14 -5.50 -9.89
CA GLY A 9 -24.87 -4.06 -9.94
C GLY A 9 -25.08 -3.40 -8.57
N GLU A 10 -26.24 -3.66 -7.95
CA GLU A 10 -26.61 -3.07 -6.67
C GLU A 10 -25.65 -3.47 -5.55
N ILE A 11 -25.28 -4.75 -5.45
CA ILE A 11 -24.32 -5.20 -4.43
C ILE A 11 -22.92 -4.66 -4.70
N ALA A 12 -22.52 -4.52 -5.96
CA ALA A 12 -21.24 -3.94 -6.32
C ALA A 12 -21.17 -2.45 -5.92
N ASP A 13 -22.22 -1.69 -6.23
CA ASP A 13 -22.34 -0.28 -5.89
C ASP A 13 -22.40 -0.06 -4.38
N PHE A 14 -23.13 -0.93 -3.65
CA PHE A 14 -23.19 -0.88 -2.18
C PHE A 14 -21.82 -0.98 -1.51
N PHE A 15 -20.92 -1.82 -2.04
CA PHE A 15 -19.57 -1.99 -1.51
C PHE A 15 -18.51 -1.11 -2.19
N GLY A 16 -18.90 -0.28 -3.17
CA GLY A 16 -17.95 0.53 -3.94
C GLY A 16 -16.95 -0.31 -4.74
N VAL A 17 -17.33 -1.51 -5.15
CA VAL A 17 -16.48 -2.41 -5.96
C VAL A 17 -17.04 -2.56 -7.36
N SER A 18 -16.21 -2.98 -8.31
CA SER A 18 -16.70 -3.25 -9.66
C SER A 18 -17.50 -4.54 -9.72
N ARG A 19 -18.50 -4.60 -10.63
CA ARG A 19 -19.16 -5.87 -11.00
C ARG A 19 -18.16 -6.96 -11.41
N LYS A 20 -17.00 -6.58 -11.99
CA LYS A 20 -15.91 -7.50 -12.33
C LYS A 20 -15.26 -8.13 -11.08
N ALA A 21 -15.14 -7.37 -9.99
CA ALA A 21 -14.65 -7.90 -8.71
C ALA A 21 -15.60 -8.94 -8.13
N ILE A 22 -16.91 -8.68 -8.14
CA ILE A 22 -17.90 -9.68 -7.69
C ILE A 22 -17.81 -10.97 -8.51
N ARG A 23 -17.71 -10.87 -9.83
CA ARG A 23 -17.51 -12.04 -10.72
C ARG A 23 -16.20 -12.78 -10.45
N LEU A 24 -15.14 -12.08 -10.06
CA LEU A 24 -13.88 -12.70 -9.66
C LEU A 24 -14.07 -13.52 -8.37
N TYR A 25 -14.76 -12.97 -7.39
CA TYR A 25 -15.07 -13.67 -6.14
C TYR A 25 -15.97 -14.88 -6.37
N GLU A 26 -16.93 -14.78 -7.31
CA GLU A 26 -17.69 -15.94 -7.80
C GLU A 26 -16.83 -17.01 -8.44
N LYS A 27 -15.92 -16.60 -9.35
CA LYS A 27 -15.00 -17.54 -10.01
C LYS A 27 -14.10 -18.26 -9.01
N LYS A 28 -13.71 -17.57 -7.94
CA LYS A 28 -12.93 -18.14 -6.83
C LYS A 28 -13.79 -18.96 -5.86
N GLY A 29 -15.11 -18.97 -6.05
CA GLY A 29 -16.06 -19.74 -5.27
C GLY A 29 -16.33 -19.17 -3.88
N ILE A 30 -15.92 -17.92 -3.62
CA ILE A 30 -16.06 -17.28 -2.31
C ILE A 30 -17.51 -16.84 -2.11
N ILE A 31 -18.10 -16.19 -3.10
CA ILE A 31 -19.52 -15.79 -3.10
C ILE A 31 -20.21 -16.48 -4.27
N LYS A 32 -21.44 -16.98 -4.11
CA LYS A 32 -22.19 -17.60 -5.22
C LYS A 32 -23.60 -17.01 -5.26
N PRO A 33 -24.09 -16.47 -6.38
CA PRO A 33 -25.43 -15.89 -6.41
C PRO A 33 -26.46 -16.90 -5.90
N VAL A 34 -27.39 -16.45 -5.06
CA VAL A 34 -28.46 -17.32 -4.55
C VAL A 34 -29.42 -17.73 -5.65
N GLU A 35 -29.52 -16.92 -6.70
CA GLU A 35 -30.36 -17.17 -7.86
C GLU A 35 -29.70 -16.59 -9.11
N VAL A 36 -29.79 -17.34 -10.20
CA VAL A 36 -29.45 -16.88 -11.54
C VAL A 36 -30.69 -17.03 -12.40
N ASP A 37 -31.21 -15.91 -12.90
CA ASP A 37 -32.38 -15.91 -13.78
C ASP A 37 -32.03 -16.61 -15.10
N ALA A 38 -32.78 -17.65 -15.43
CA ALA A 38 -32.53 -18.49 -16.59
C ALA A 38 -32.80 -17.80 -17.94
N GLN A 39 -33.60 -16.74 -17.97
CA GLN A 39 -33.99 -16.04 -19.19
C GLN A 39 -32.97 -14.98 -19.61
N ASN A 40 -32.43 -14.24 -18.65
CA ASN A 40 -31.54 -13.09 -18.91
C ASN A 40 -30.14 -13.22 -18.29
N GLY A 41 -29.91 -14.24 -17.44
CA GLY A 41 -28.62 -14.48 -16.77
C GLY A 41 -28.29 -13.49 -15.65
N TYR A 42 -29.28 -12.72 -15.17
CA TYR A 42 -29.10 -11.84 -14.00
C TYR A 42 -28.83 -12.66 -12.75
N ARG A 43 -27.93 -12.12 -11.93
CA ARG A 43 -27.45 -12.74 -10.69
C ARG A 43 -27.98 -11.97 -9.52
N TYR A 44 -28.53 -12.70 -8.57
CA TYR A 44 -29.14 -12.16 -7.38
C TYR A 44 -28.39 -12.63 -6.13
N TYR A 45 -28.21 -11.72 -5.18
CA TYR A 45 -27.49 -11.95 -3.94
C TYR A 45 -28.38 -11.59 -2.76
N SER A 46 -28.27 -12.35 -1.67
CA SER A 46 -29.06 -12.11 -0.46
C SER A 46 -28.33 -11.23 0.56
N ALA A 47 -29.06 -10.71 1.54
CA ALA A 47 -28.49 -9.97 2.68
C ALA A 47 -27.40 -10.75 3.45
N ALA A 48 -27.47 -12.09 3.52
CA ALA A 48 -26.42 -12.89 4.14
C ALA A 48 -25.08 -12.78 3.37
N GLN A 49 -25.16 -12.61 2.06
CA GLN A 49 -23.97 -12.48 1.22
C GLN A 49 -23.38 -11.07 1.24
N VAL A 50 -24.16 -10.07 1.66
CA VAL A 50 -23.64 -8.75 2.02
C VAL A 50 -22.69 -8.90 3.20
N GLN A 51 -23.07 -9.62 4.26
CA GLN A 51 -22.19 -9.87 5.40
C GLN A 51 -20.93 -10.65 5.00
N GLN A 52 -21.10 -11.68 4.15
CA GLN A 52 -19.97 -12.46 3.62
C GLN A 52 -19.00 -11.60 2.80
N LEU A 53 -19.53 -10.71 1.94
CA LEU A 53 -18.72 -9.83 1.12
C LEU A 53 -18.04 -8.74 1.94
N ASN A 54 -18.68 -8.25 3.00
CA ASN A 54 -18.05 -7.33 3.95
C ASN A 54 -16.80 -7.96 4.58
N ALA A 55 -16.92 -9.19 5.11
CA ALA A 55 -15.80 -9.92 5.69
C ALA A 55 -14.68 -10.19 4.66
N LEU A 56 -15.04 -10.55 3.42
CA LEU A 56 -14.09 -10.72 2.32
C LEU A 56 -13.28 -9.44 2.09
N LEU A 57 -13.95 -8.29 1.99
CA LEU A 57 -13.31 -7.01 1.67
C LEU A 57 -12.43 -6.51 2.83
N GLU A 58 -12.86 -6.69 4.08
CA GLU A 58 -12.06 -6.38 5.26
C GLU A 58 -10.76 -7.20 5.29
N LEU A 59 -10.85 -8.53 5.15
CA LEU A 59 -9.66 -9.39 5.13
C LEU A 59 -8.74 -9.07 3.93
N LYS A 60 -9.32 -8.78 2.77
CA LYS A 60 -8.55 -8.35 1.60
C LYS A 60 -7.79 -7.04 1.87
N ALA A 61 -8.41 -6.07 2.56
CA ALA A 61 -7.77 -4.82 2.93
C ALA A 61 -6.62 -5.02 3.92
N LEU A 62 -6.70 -6.04 4.78
CA LEU A 62 -5.64 -6.43 5.71
C LEU A 62 -4.47 -7.18 5.04
N GLY A 63 -4.56 -7.47 3.74
CA GLY A 63 -3.51 -8.14 2.97
C GLY A 63 -3.62 -9.66 2.93
N PHE A 64 -4.79 -10.23 3.18
CA PHE A 64 -5.06 -11.65 2.93
C PHE A 64 -5.29 -11.90 1.43
N SER A 65 -4.80 -13.04 0.94
CA SER A 65 -5.07 -13.57 -0.39
C SER A 65 -6.50 -14.10 -0.49
N LEU A 66 -7.02 -14.24 -1.70
CA LEU A 66 -8.38 -14.76 -1.93
C LEU A 66 -8.51 -16.22 -1.47
N GLU A 67 -7.42 -16.99 -1.57
CA GLU A 67 -7.34 -18.37 -1.12
C GLU A 67 -7.41 -18.46 0.43
N GLU A 68 -6.66 -17.63 1.15
CA GLU A 68 -6.75 -17.54 2.62
C GLU A 68 -8.15 -17.10 3.06
N ILE A 69 -8.70 -16.06 2.42
CA ILE A 69 -10.05 -15.56 2.73
C ILE A 69 -11.11 -16.65 2.54
N LYS A 70 -11.00 -17.41 1.45
CA LYS A 70 -11.92 -18.52 1.20
C LYS A 70 -11.85 -19.56 2.32
N SER A 71 -10.65 -19.99 2.70
CA SER A 71 -10.45 -20.97 3.78
C SER A 71 -11.06 -20.50 5.11
N VAL A 72 -10.96 -19.20 5.40
CA VAL A 72 -11.58 -18.61 6.60
C VAL A 72 -13.11 -18.61 6.49
N LEU A 73 -13.66 -18.20 5.35
CA LEU A 73 -15.12 -18.12 5.16
C LEU A 73 -15.80 -19.49 5.03
N ASP A 74 -15.09 -20.50 4.51
CA ASP A 74 -15.57 -21.88 4.40
C ASP A 74 -15.47 -22.64 5.74
N GLY A 75 -14.79 -22.07 6.75
CA GLY A 75 -14.61 -22.66 8.07
C GLY A 75 -13.47 -23.69 8.16
N ASP A 76 -12.64 -23.79 7.11
CA ASP A 76 -11.48 -24.67 7.08
C ASP A 76 -10.34 -24.18 7.99
N THR A 77 -10.33 -22.88 8.32
CA THR A 77 -9.36 -22.28 9.23
C THR A 77 -9.86 -22.33 10.68
N THR A 78 -9.06 -22.91 11.58
CA THR A 78 -9.36 -22.89 13.02
C THR A 78 -9.28 -21.48 13.60
N LYS A 79 -9.92 -21.27 14.75
CA LYS A 79 -9.87 -19.99 15.46
C LYS A 79 -8.42 -19.58 15.76
N GLU A 80 -7.61 -20.53 16.23
CA GLU A 80 -6.20 -20.33 16.57
C GLU A 80 -5.39 -19.99 15.32
N GLY A 81 -5.65 -20.68 14.19
CA GLY A 81 -4.98 -20.40 12.91
C GLY A 81 -5.31 -19.00 12.38
N LEU A 82 -6.56 -18.55 12.49
CA LEU A 82 -6.95 -17.19 12.12
C LEU A 82 -6.29 -16.15 13.02
N GLN A 83 -6.23 -16.38 14.33
CA GLN A 83 -5.55 -15.48 15.27
C GLN A 83 -4.05 -15.35 14.94
N GLU A 84 -3.38 -16.45 14.63
CA GLU A 84 -1.97 -16.45 14.23
C GLU A 84 -1.77 -15.69 12.90
N ALA A 85 -2.62 -15.94 11.90
CA ALA A 85 -2.54 -15.25 10.62
C ALA A 85 -2.73 -13.73 10.77
N LEU A 86 -3.70 -13.30 11.58
CA LEU A 86 -3.92 -11.88 11.88
C LEU A 86 -2.72 -11.26 12.61
N ALA A 87 -2.15 -11.95 13.60
CA ALA A 87 -0.95 -11.50 14.30
C ALA A 87 0.25 -11.33 13.34
N LYS A 88 0.45 -12.29 12.42
CA LYS A 88 1.48 -12.22 11.38
C LYS A 88 1.29 -11.03 10.45
N LYS A 89 0.08 -10.78 9.95
CA LYS A 89 -0.21 -9.60 9.10
C LYS A 89 0.05 -8.31 9.87
N ARG A 90 -0.38 -8.23 11.13
CA ARG A 90 -0.14 -7.06 11.99
C ARG A 90 1.36 -6.78 12.15
N GLN A 91 2.16 -7.81 12.45
CA GLN A 91 3.61 -7.66 12.59
C GLN A 91 4.25 -7.17 11.30
N ALA A 92 3.90 -7.76 10.15
CA ALA A 92 4.42 -7.34 8.86
C ALA A 92 4.11 -5.85 8.56
N TRP A 93 2.92 -5.38 8.90
CA TRP A 93 2.56 -3.96 8.75
C TRP A 93 3.31 -3.05 9.72
N GLN A 94 3.60 -3.50 10.94
CA GLN A 94 4.42 -2.75 11.89
C GLN A 94 5.86 -2.60 11.38
N GLU A 95 6.47 -3.67 10.88
CA GLU A 95 7.82 -3.65 10.28
C GLU A 95 7.87 -2.74 9.03
N ALA A 96 6.84 -2.79 8.19
CA ALA A 96 6.72 -1.90 7.03
C ALA A 96 6.59 -0.42 7.45
N MET A 97 5.84 -0.14 8.52
CA MET A 97 5.70 1.21 9.07
C MET A 97 7.01 1.73 9.65
N GLU A 98 7.75 0.91 10.39
CA GLU A 98 9.07 1.27 10.92
C GLU A 98 10.06 1.58 9.79
N THR A 99 10.08 0.74 8.75
CA THR A 99 10.90 0.96 7.56
C THR A 99 10.54 2.27 6.86
N ALA A 100 9.24 2.56 6.70
CA ALA A 100 8.78 3.80 6.09
C ALA A 100 9.15 5.03 6.93
N ARG A 101 9.04 4.94 8.25
CA ARG A 101 9.46 6.01 9.19
C ARG A 101 10.95 6.29 9.09
N TYR A 102 11.79 5.25 9.08
CA TYR A 102 13.23 5.40 8.89
C TYR A 102 13.54 6.14 7.58
N LYS A 103 12.93 5.71 6.46
CA LYS A 103 13.12 6.36 5.16
C LYS A 103 12.67 7.83 5.16
N SER A 104 11.55 8.15 5.81
CA SER A 104 11.08 9.54 5.96
C SER A 104 12.09 10.40 6.73
N ALA A 105 12.64 9.87 7.83
CA ALA A 105 13.64 10.59 8.62
C ALA A 105 14.94 10.84 7.83
N CYS A 106 15.38 9.87 7.00
CA CYS A 106 16.49 10.08 6.08
C CYS A 106 16.23 11.23 5.10
N LEU A 107 15.04 11.27 4.49
CA LEU A 107 14.64 12.35 3.58
C LEU A 107 14.61 13.71 4.29
N GLU A 108 14.10 13.78 5.51
CA GLU A 108 14.08 15.00 6.31
C GLU A 108 15.51 15.49 6.64
N ASN A 109 16.40 14.58 7.01
CA ASN A 109 17.81 14.91 7.26
C ASN A 109 18.48 15.46 6.00
N ILE A 110 18.27 14.82 4.85
CA ILE A 110 18.75 15.28 3.55
C ILE A 110 18.25 16.71 3.26
N LEU A 111 16.94 16.92 3.34
CA LEU A 111 16.32 18.23 3.11
C LEU A 111 16.82 19.31 4.07
N SER A 112 17.02 18.96 5.35
CA SER A 112 17.51 19.88 6.38
C SER A 112 18.89 20.42 6.02
N ASN A 113 19.82 19.56 5.66
CA ASN A 113 21.16 20.05 5.39
C ASN A 113 21.30 20.66 4.00
N LEU A 114 20.49 20.29 3.01
CA LEU A 114 20.37 21.07 1.78
C LEU A 114 19.93 22.52 2.07
N ARG A 115 19.04 22.72 3.06
CA ARG A 115 18.63 24.06 3.51
C ARG A 115 19.72 24.77 4.33
N ASN A 116 20.46 24.03 5.15
CA ASN A 116 21.48 24.57 6.04
C ASN A 116 22.87 24.72 5.39
N SER A 117 23.08 24.21 4.18
CA SER A 117 24.26 24.47 3.35
C SER A 117 24.26 25.93 2.89
N ARG A 118 24.45 26.84 3.85
CA ARG A 118 24.94 28.21 3.68
C ARG A 118 26.47 28.26 3.55
N ASP A 119 27.15 27.10 3.60
CA ASP A 119 28.60 27.02 3.36
C ASP A 119 28.98 27.26 1.88
N ALA A 120 28.00 27.35 0.97
CA ALA A 120 28.23 27.88 -0.38
C ALA A 120 28.74 29.33 -0.35
N ASP A 121 28.36 30.14 0.64
CA ASP A 121 28.87 31.51 0.81
C ASP A 121 30.35 31.56 1.29
N LYS A 122 30.91 30.43 1.74
CA LYS A 122 32.35 30.30 2.10
C LYS A 122 33.21 29.71 0.98
N LEU A 123 32.59 29.22 -0.09
CA LEU A 123 33.30 28.57 -1.19
C LEU A 123 34.22 29.54 -1.94
N THR A 124 33.87 30.83 -1.90
CA THR A 124 34.64 31.95 -2.47
C THR A 124 35.96 32.24 -1.75
N GLU A 125 36.20 31.67 -0.57
CA GLU A 125 37.42 31.88 0.22
C GLU A 125 38.42 30.71 0.16
N LEU A 126 38.06 29.60 -0.50
CA LEU A 126 38.88 28.38 -0.54
C LEU A 126 39.88 28.38 -1.72
N THR A 127 41.05 27.77 -1.51
CA THR A 127 42.02 27.53 -2.60
C THR A 127 41.52 26.45 -3.58
N ASP A 128 42.09 26.40 -4.78
CA ASP A 128 41.66 25.47 -5.85
C ASP A 128 41.79 24.00 -5.41
N ASP A 129 42.83 23.65 -4.66
CA ASP A 129 43.06 22.29 -4.14
C ASP A 129 42.04 21.92 -3.05
N GLU A 130 41.66 22.86 -2.18
CA GLU A 130 40.64 22.66 -1.15
C GLU A 130 39.25 22.50 -1.76
N ARG A 131 38.94 23.26 -2.82
CA ARG A 131 37.72 23.11 -3.61
C ARG A 131 37.68 21.75 -4.29
N ALA A 132 38.75 21.33 -4.96
CA ALA A 132 38.84 20.03 -5.62
C ALA A 132 38.63 18.86 -4.63
N TRP A 133 39.21 18.95 -3.44
CA TRP A 133 39.03 17.93 -2.40
C TRP A 133 37.61 17.92 -1.81
N LEU A 134 36.97 19.08 -1.62
CA LEU A 134 35.57 19.19 -1.19
C LEU A 134 34.60 18.59 -2.21
N LEU A 135 34.85 18.79 -3.50
CA LEU A 135 34.07 18.20 -4.59
C LEU A 135 34.19 16.68 -4.61
N VAL A 136 35.40 16.15 -4.45
CA VAL A 136 35.62 14.70 -4.30
C VAL A 136 34.89 14.16 -3.08
N LYS A 137 34.92 14.87 -1.95
CA LYS A 137 34.23 14.47 -0.71
C LYS A 137 32.70 14.47 -0.84
N MET A 138 32.13 15.49 -1.49
CA MET A 138 30.70 15.59 -1.78
C MET A 138 30.22 14.50 -2.75
N VAL A 139 31.04 14.14 -3.73
CA VAL A 139 30.73 13.07 -4.70
C VAL A 139 30.90 11.67 -4.10
N CYS A 140 31.87 11.49 -3.19
CA CYS A 140 32.24 10.17 -2.69
C CYS A 140 31.62 9.79 -1.32
N ILE A 141 31.11 10.75 -0.53
CA ILE A 141 30.64 10.47 0.86
C ILE A 141 29.24 11.03 1.18
N GLU A 142 28.69 12.01 0.45
CA GLU A 142 27.43 12.63 0.88
C GLU A 142 26.23 12.35 -0.04
N ASP A 143 25.40 11.43 0.45
CA ASP A 143 23.95 11.48 0.35
C ASP A 143 23.43 12.93 0.46
N VAL A 144 23.09 13.52 -0.70
CA VAL A 144 22.23 14.70 -0.94
C VAL A 144 22.42 15.91 0.00
N ARG A 145 23.55 16.63 -0.08
CA ARG A 145 23.67 17.95 0.60
C ARG A 145 24.32 19.09 -0.17
N ALA A 146 24.87 18.88 -1.36
CA ALA A 146 25.79 19.89 -1.88
C ALA A 146 25.74 20.11 -3.40
N GLN A 147 24.59 19.92 -4.04
CA GLN A 147 24.43 20.32 -5.45
C GLN A 147 24.46 21.84 -5.66
N LYS A 148 24.08 22.65 -4.66
CA LYS A 148 23.99 24.10 -4.80
C LYS A 148 25.35 24.81 -4.84
N ALA A 149 26.32 24.29 -4.09
CA ALA A 149 27.71 24.76 -4.10
C ALA A 149 28.48 24.35 -5.37
N LEU A 150 28.06 23.24 -6.02
CA LEU A 150 28.72 22.66 -7.19
C LEU A 150 28.53 23.47 -8.48
N SER A 151 27.37 24.13 -8.67
CA SER A 151 27.11 24.92 -9.89
C SER A 151 27.80 26.27 -9.91
N GLU A 152 28.03 26.89 -8.75
CA GLU A 152 28.69 28.20 -8.63
C GLU A 152 30.22 28.07 -8.75
N ALA A 153 30.79 26.92 -8.38
CA ALA A 153 32.22 26.63 -8.49
C ALA A 153 32.72 26.29 -9.91
N LEU A 154 31.83 25.96 -10.84
CA LEU A 154 32.18 25.49 -12.20
C LEU A 154 32.10 26.58 -13.29
N TRP A 155 31.69 27.80 -12.95
CA TRP A 155 31.55 28.94 -13.90
C TRP A 155 32.35 30.21 -13.54
N LEU A 156 33.26 30.13 -12.57
CA LEU A 156 34.33 31.11 -12.31
C LEU A 156 35.68 30.50 -12.68
#